data_AF-A0A520JBP1-F1
#
_entry.id   AF-A0A520JBP1-F1
#
_cell.length_a   1.000
_cell.length_b   1.000
_cell.length_c   1.000
_cell.angle_alpha   90.00
_cell.angle_beta   90.00
_cell.angle_gamma   90.00
#
_symmetry.space_group_name_H-M   'P 1'
#
loop_
_entity.id
_entity.type
_entity.pdbx_description
1 polymer ?
#
loop_
_entity_poly.entity_id
_entity_poly.type
_entity_poly.pdbx_seq_one_letter_code
_entity_poly.pdbx_strand_id
1 'polypeptide(L)'
;AVFGVSIPFPVFNNGKAAVAQARAQSDQAQALRRVAELDTAQDIARAQVEVANAATSARNASGPALASATEAARIARIGYREGKFGQLDLLDAERTLSETRTAAIDALATYHDAKARLQRLVAAAPSFEETNQ
;
A
#
# COMPACT_ATOMS: atom_id res chain seq x y z
N ALA A 1 -34.47 42.08 -56.41
CA ALA A 1 -33.35 41.17 -56.09
C ALA A 1 -33.93 39.88 -55.52
N VAL A 2 -33.52 38.73 -56.03
CA VAL A 2 -33.98 37.43 -55.52
C VAL A 2 -32.94 36.94 -54.50
N PHE A 3 -33.36 36.73 -53.25
CA PHE A 3 -32.54 36.11 -52.22
C PHE A 3 -32.88 34.62 -52.17
N GLY A 4 -31.92 33.77 -52.55
CA GLY A 4 -32.06 32.32 -52.44
C GLY A 4 -31.43 31.82 -51.15
N VAL A 5 -32.23 31.20 -50.27
CA VAL A 5 -31.72 30.47 -49.10
C VAL A 5 -31.56 29.01 -49.50
N SER A 6 -30.32 28.54 -49.58
CA SER A 6 -30.01 27.12 -49.82
C SER A 6 -29.94 26.40 -48.48
N ILE A 7 -30.84 25.44 -48.27
CA ILE A 7 -30.76 24.50 -47.14
C ILE A 7 -30.19 23.20 -47.70
N PRO A 8 -28.94 22.84 -47.39
CA PRO A 8 -28.38 21.58 -47.84
C PRO A 8 -29.12 20.43 -47.16
N PHE A 9 -29.77 19.58 -47.96
CA PHE A 9 -30.47 18.39 -47.49
C PHE A 9 -29.52 17.18 -47.65
N PRO A 10 -28.92 16.64 -46.57
CA PRO A 10 -27.99 15.53 -46.67
C PRO A 10 -28.75 14.22 -46.92
N VAL A 11 -28.78 13.76 -48.17
CA VAL A 11 -29.53 12.56 -48.59
C VAL A 11 -28.83 11.24 -48.23
N PHE A 12 -27.52 11.25 -47.91
CA PHE A 12 -26.71 10.02 -47.76
C PHE A 12 -25.78 9.97 -46.54
N ASN A 13 -25.78 11.00 -45.67
CA ASN A 13 -24.96 11.00 -44.45
C ASN A 13 -25.85 11.03 -43.20
N ASN A 14 -26.32 9.86 -42.80
CA ASN A 14 -27.34 9.72 -41.77
C ASN A 14 -26.76 9.83 -40.34
N GLY A 15 -25.50 10.26 -40.16
CA GLY A 15 -24.82 10.36 -38.87
C GLY A 15 -24.62 9.03 -38.12
N LYS A 16 -25.08 7.90 -38.67
CA LYS A 16 -25.08 6.57 -38.04
C LYS A 16 -23.67 6.11 -37.65
N ALA A 17 -22.66 6.43 -38.45
CA ALA A 17 -21.27 6.11 -38.14
C ALA A 17 -20.75 6.89 -36.91
N ALA A 18 -21.04 8.19 -36.82
CA ALA A 18 -20.66 9.02 -35.68
C ALA A 18 -21.37 8.55 -34.39
N VAL A 19 -22.66 8.18 -34.48
CA VAL A 19 -23.40 7.62 -33.34
C VAL A 19 -22.86 6.25 -32.93
N ALA A 20 -22.53 5.37 -33.90
CA ALA A 20 -21.92 4.08 -33.60
C ALA A 20 -20.54 4.23 -32.93
N GLN A 21 -19.73 5.17 -33.40
CA GLN A 21 -18.44 5.50 -32.79
C GLN A 21 -18.60 6.02 -31.35
N ALA A 22 -19.52 6.96 -31.12
CA ALA A 22 -19.80 7.49 -29.78
C ALA A 22 -20.28 6.40 -28.81
N ARG A 23 -21.13 5.47 -29.28
CA ARG A 23 -21.56 4.30 -28.49
C ARG A 23 -20.39 3.40 -28.13
N ALA A 24 -19.54 3.06 -29.10
CA ALA A 24 -18.35 2.25 -28.84
C ALA A 24 -17.39 2.91 -27.85
N GLN A 25 -17.20 4.23 -27.92
CA GLN A 25 -16.42 5.00 -26.95
C GLN A 25 -17.02 4.97 -25.55
N SER A 26 -18.35 5.10 -25.43
CA SER A 26 -19.05 4.96 -24.14
C SER A 26 -18.89 3.55 -23.56
N ASP A 27 -19.07 2.51 -24.38
CA ASP A 27 -18.94 1.13 -23.94
C ASP A 27 -17.51 0.83 -23.47
N GLN A 28 -16.51 1.35 -24.20
CA GLN A 28 -15.11 1.28 -23.82
C GLN A 28 -14.87 2.00 -22.48
N ALA A 29 -15.37 3.22 -22.31
CA ALA A 29 -15.20 3.99 -21.06
C ALA A 29 -15.84 3.27 -19.87
N GLN A 30 -17.01 2.66 -20.05
CA GLN A 30 -17.65 1.84 -19.01
C GLN A 30 -16.85 0.58 -18.68
N ALA A 31 -16.26 -0.07 -19.70
CA ALA A 31 -15.41 -1.23 -19.48
C ALA A 31 -14.13 -0.85 -18.69
N LEU A 32 -13.46 0.25 -19.07
CA LEU A 32 -12.28 0.77 -18.36
C LEU A 32 -12.61 1.15 -16.92
N ARG A 33 -13.77 1.78 -16.69
CA ARG A 33 -14.24 2.10 -15.34
C ARG A 33 -14.42 0.85 -14.48
N ARG A 34 -15.08 -0.19 -15.02
CA ARG A 34 -15.27 -1.46 -14.29
C ARG A 34 -13.94 -2.13 -13.94
N VAL A 35 -12.98 -2.12 -14.85
CA VAL A 35 -11.63 -2.63 -14.59
C VAL A 35 -10.96 -1.84 -13.46
N ALA A 36 -10.99 -0.50 -13.52
CA ALA A 36 -10.41 0.34 -12.48
C ALA A 36 -11.06 0.13 -11.09
N GLU A 37 -12.38 -0.08 -11.04
CA GLU A 37 -13.11 -0.40 -9.80
C GLU A 37 -12.65 -1.74 -9.21
N LEU A 38 -12.49 -2.77 -10.05
CA LEU A 38 -12.02 -4.10 -9.63
C LEU A 38 -10.56 -4.07 -9.17
N ASP A 39 -9.69 -3.39 -9.92
CA ASP A 39 -8.28 -3.25 -9.58
C ASP A 39 -8.11 -2.53 -8.23
N THR A 40 -8.86 -1.44 -8.03
CA THR A 40 -8.86 -0.69 -6.76
C THR A 40 -9.33 -1.56 -5.59
N ALA A 41 -10.42 -2.32 -5.79
CA ALA A 41 -10.92 -3.23 -4.75
C ALA A 41 -9.88 -4.32 -4.41
N GLN A 42 -9.20 -4.86 -5.43
CA GLN A 42 -8.16 -5.85 -5.24
C GLN A 42 -6.95 -5.28 -4.49
N ASP A 43 -6.51 -4.07 -4.82
CA ASP A 43 -5.37 -3.42 -4.17
C ASP A 43 -5.67 -3.08 -2.71
N ILE A 44 -6.89 -2.63 -2.40
CA ILE A 44 -7.33 -2.43 -1.02
C ILE A 44 -7.32 -3.75 -0.25
N ALA A 45 -7.87 -4.82 -0.82
CA ALA A 45 -7.91 -6.13 -0.16
C ALA A 45 -6.48 -6.66 0.12
N ARG A 46 -5.56 -6.54 -0.83
CA ARG A 46 -4.15 -6.90 -0.65
C ARG A 46 -3.49 -6.08 0.46
N ALA A 47 -3.70 -4.76 0.47
CA ALA A 47 -3.14 -3.88 1.48
C ALA A 47 -3.68 -4.20 2.89
N GLN A 48 -4.95 -4.58 3.03
CA GLN A 48 -5.51 -5.02 4.31
C GLN A 48 -4.81 -6.29 4.84
N VAL A 49 -4.59 -7.28 3.97
CA VAL A 49 -3.86 -8.50 4.33
C VAL A 49 -2.41 -8.19 4.72
N GLU A 50 -1.74 -7.30 3.97
CA GLU A 50 -0.39 -6.85 4.27
C GLU A 50 -0.28 -6.21 5.66
N VAL A 51 -1.21 -5.32 6.02
CA VAL A 51 -1.28 -4.72 7.36
C VAL A 51 -1.48 -5.79 8.44
N ALA A 52 -2.38 -6.75 8.24
CA ALA A 52 -2.64 -7.80 9.22
C ALA A 52 -1.42 -8.71 9.44
N ASN A 53 -0.72 -9.06 8.37
CA ASN A 53 0.51 -9.84 8.43
C ASN A 53 1.64 -9.07 9.12
N ALA A 54 1.84 -7.81 8.75
CA ALA A 54 2.86 -6.95 9.36
C ALA A 54 2.58 -6.72 10.87
N ALA A 55 1.32 -6.54 11.26
CA ALA A 55 0.91 -6.43 12.66
C ALA A 55 1.24 -7.69 13.48
N THR A 56 1.10 -8.85 12.86
CA THR A 56 1.42 -10.14 13.49
C THR A 56 2.93 -10.32 13.60
N SER A 57 3.68 -9.99 12.55
CA SER A 57 5.14 -10.00 12.55
C SER A 57 5.72 -9.08 13.62
N ALA A 58 5.24 -7.84 13.72
CA ALA A 58 5.67 -6.87 14.72
C ALA A 58 5.43 -7.35 16.17
N ARG A 59 4.26 -7.97 16.42
CA ARG A 59 3.94 -8.57 17.72
C ARG A 59 4.86 -9.73 18.06
N ASN A 60 5.16 -10.60 17.08
CA ASN A 60 6.06 -11.74 17.29
C ASN A 60 7.50 -11.29 17.54
N ALA A 61 7.98 -10.30 16.77
CA ALA A 61 9.34 -9.78 16.90
C ALA A 61 9.57 -9.05 18.23
N SER A 62 8.55 -8.36 18.75
CA SER A 62 8.58 -7.75 20.08
C SER A 62 8.27 -8.73 21.23
N GLY A 63 8.06 -10.00 20.90
CA GLY A 63 7.55 -11.03 21.82
C GLY A 63 8.64 -11.83 22.53
N PRO A 64 8.44 -13.15 22.71
CA PRO A 64 9.33 -14.00 23.51
C PRO A 64 10.81 -13.99 23.08
N ALA A 65 11.10 -13.84 21.79
CA ALA A 65 12.47 -13.80 21.29
C ALA A 65 13.26 -12.60 21.83
N LEU A 66 12.67 -11.40 21.80
CA LEU A 66 13.29 -10.20 22.35
C LEU A 66 13.47 -10.27 23.86
N ALA A 67 12.48 -10.81 24.57
CA ALA A 67 12.56 -11.03 26.02
C ALA A 67 13.70 -12.00 26.36
N SER A 68 13.81 -13.12 25.62
CA SER A 68 14.86 -14.11 25.80
C SER A 68 16.25 -13.53 25.54
N ALA A 69 16.45 -12.80 24.43
CA ALA A 69 17.72 -12.16 24.11
C ALA A 69 18.10 -11.10 25.15
N THR A 70 17.12 -10.35 25.67
CA THR A 70 17.34 -9.35 26.73
C THR A 70 17.83 -10.01 28.01
N GLU A 71 17.21 -11.12 28.38
CA GLU A 71 17.56 -11.87 29.58
C GLU A 71 18.91 -12.58 29.43
N ALA A 72 19.20 -13.17 28.27
CA ALA A 72 20.49 -13.77 27.97
C ALA A 72 21.63 -12.75 28.10
N ALA A 73 21.49 -11.56 27.52
CA ALA A 73 22.46 -10.49 27.68
C ALA A 73 22.60 -10.02 29.14
N ARG A 74 21.50 -9.98 29.91
CA ARG A 74 21.53 -9.66 31.34
C ARG A 74 22.35 -10.68 32.13
N ILE A 75 22.10 -11.97 31.90
CA ILE A 75 22.81 -13.07 32.54
C ILE A 75 24.29 -13.03 32.13
N ALA A 76 24.60 -12.80 30.85
CA ALA A 76 25.97 -12.71 30.36
C ALA A 76 26.75 -11.56 31.00
N ARG A 77 26.14 -10.36 31.13
CA ARG A 77 26.74 -9.22 31.84
C ARG A 77 27.05 -9.51 33.30
N ILE A 78 26.18 -10.27 33.99
CA ILE A 78 26.44 -10.69 35.37
C ILE A 78 27.56 -11.71 35.39
N GLY A 79 27.49 -12.77 34.58
CA GLY A 79 28.49 -13.83 34.54
C GLY A 79 29.89 -13.32 34.19
N TYR A 80 30.01 -12.35 33.28
CA TYR A 80 31.29 -11.73 32.96
C TYR A 80 31.89 -10.95 34.14
N ARG A 81 31.07 -10.15 34.85
CA ARG A 81 31.52 -9.41 36.04
C ARG A 81 31.94 -10.33 37.19
N GLU A 82 31.28 -11.46 37.34
CA GLU A 82 31.60 -12.49 38.34
C GLU A 82 32.73 -13.44 37.89
N GLY A 83 33.31 -13.24 36.70
CA GLY A 83 34.37 -14.10 36.14
C GLY A 83 33.89 -15.50 35.73
N LYS A 84 32.58 -15.74 35.68
CA LYS A 84 31.96 -17.02 35.31
C LYS A 84 31.83 -17.23 33.80
N PHE A 85 31.82 -16.15 33.02
CA PHE A 85 31.78 -16.18 31.55
C PHE A 85 32.91 -15.33 30.96
N GLY A 86 33.36 -15.73 29.76
CA GLY A 86 34.38 -15.01 29.02
C GLY A 86 33.83 -13.75 28.33
N GLN A 87 34.73 -12.91 27.84
CA GLN A 87 34.35 -11.70 27.09
C GLN A 87 33.60 -12.02 25.79
N LEU A 88 33.91 -13.16 25.15
CA LEU A 88 33.25 -13.59 23.92
C LEU A 88 31.79 -13.99 24.17
N ASP A 89 31.49 -14.67 25.27
CA ASP A 89 30.12 -15.03 25.64
C ASP A 89 29.26 -13.79 25.89
N LEU A 90 29.84 -12.77 26.52
CA LEU A 90 29.19 -11.47 26.68
C LEU A 90 28.91 -10.80 25.33
N LEU A 91 29.91 -10.76 24.45
CA LEU A 91 29.76 -10.10 23.15
C LEU A 91 28.72 -10.79 22.27
N ASP A 92 28.66 -12.12 22.30
CA ASP A 92 27.67 -12.90 21.53
C ASP A 92 26.24 -12.65 22.03
N ALA A 93 26.04 -12.59 23.34
CA ALA A 93 24.74 -12.27 23.92
C ALA A 93 24.29 -10.83 23.63
N GLU A 94 25.20 -9.85 23.72
CA GLU A 94 24.89 -8.45 23.36
C GLU A 94 24.60 -8.30 21.87
N ARG A 95 25.35 -9.01 21.01
CA ARG A 95 25.09 -9.06 19.57
C ARG A 95 23.71 -9.60 19.27
N THR A 96 23.35 -10.75 19.87
CA THR A 96 22.03 -11.37 19.70
C THR A 96 20.90 -10.43 20.15
N LEU A 97 21.07 -9.73 21.28
CA LEU A 97 20.11 -8.72 21.74
C LEU A 97 19.98 -7.57 20.73
N SER A 98 21.10 -7.06 20.22
CA SER A 98 21.10 -5.97 19.23
C SER A 98 20.39 -6.37 17.94
N GLU A 99 20.70 -7.56 17.41
CA GLU A 99 20.06 -8.10 16.20
C GLU A 99 18.55 -8.30 16.41
N THR A 100 18.15 -8.89 17.53
CA THR A 100 16.73 -9.13 17.84
C THR A 100 15.96 -7.83 18.04
N ARG A 101 16.56 -6.83 18.68
CA ARG A 101 15.96 -5.50 18.86
C ARG A 101 15.78 -4.78 17.53
N THR A 102 16.78 -4.87 16.65
CA THR A 102 16.70 -4.28 15.30
C THR A 102 15.56 -4.92 14.51
N ALA A 103 15.47 -6.26 14.52
CA ALA A 103 14.36 -6.96 13.87
C ALA A 103 12.97 -6.55 14.41
N ALA A 104 12.84 -6.31 15.73
CA ALA A 104 11.59 -5.82 16.31
C ALA A 104 11.22 -4.42 15.83
N ILE A 105 12.21 -3.51 15.73
CA ILE A 105 12.02 -2.15 15.22
C ILE A 105 11.63 -2.18 13.75
N ASP A 106 12.32 -2.96 12.92
CA ASP A 106 12.04 -3.07 11.49
C ASP A 106 10.64 -3.65 11.23
N ALA A 107 10.22 -4.63 12.02
CA ALA A 107 8.88 -5.19 11.92
C ALA A 107 7.79 -4.16 12.28
N LEU A 108 8.03 -3.32 13.30
CA LEU A 108 7.13 -2.21 13.66
C LEU A 108 7.08 -1.16 12.55
N ALA A 109 8.22 -0.77 11.99
CA ALA A 109 8.29 0.17 10.87
C ALA A 109 7.49 -0.35 9.67
N THR A 110 7.70 -1.62 9.30
CA THR A 110 6.97 -2.29 8.21
C THR A 110 5.46 -2.27 8.44
N TYR A 111 5.00 -2.50 9.68
CA TYR A 111 3.58 -2.40 10.02
C TYR A 111 3.02 -0.99 9.82
N HIS A 112 3.75 0.04 10.24
CA HIS A 112 3.33 1.43 10.07
C HIS A 112 3.30 1.84 8.59
N ASP A 113 4.28 1.40 7.80
CA ASP A 113 4.32 1.65 6.35
C ASP A 113 3.15 0.99 5.63
N ALA A 114 2.86 -0.29 5.95
CA ALA A 114 1.71 -1.00 5.40
C ALA A 114 0.39 -0.27 5.74
N LYS A 115 0.27 0.21 6.98
CA LYS A 115 -0.91 0.97 7.43
C LYS A 115 -1.05 2.29 6.66
N ALA A 116 0.04 3.03 6.46
CA ALA A 116 0.05 4.26 5.69
C ALA A 116 -0.29 4.02 4.20
N ARG A 117 0.18 2.91 3.63
CA ARG A 117 -0.18 2.48 2.26
C ARG A 117 -1.67 2.20 2.13
N LEU A 118 -2.24 1.43 3.06
CA LEU A 118 -3.68 1.17 3.07
C LEU A 118 -4.48 2.47 3.20
N GLN A 119 -4.07 3.36 4.10
CA GLN A 119 -4.70 4.67 4.26
C GLN A 119 -4.68 5.50 2.98
N ARG A 120 -3.59 5.49 2.21
CA ARG A 120 -3.53 6.15 0.90
C ARG A 120 -4.51 5.57 -0.12
N LEU A 121 -4.72 4.25 -0.13
CA LEU A 121 -5.63 3.60 -1.07
C LEU A 121 -7.11 3.85 -0.75
N VAL A 122 -7.44 4.03 0.53
CA VAL A 122 -8.82 4.30 0.97
C VAL A 122 -9.11 5.79 1.18
N ALA A 123 -8.10 6.65 1.08
CA ALA A 123 -8.29 8.09 1.16
C ALA A 123 -9.17 8.57 0.02
N ALA A 124 -10.08 9.50 0.31
CA ALA A 124 -10.91 10.11 -0.72
C ALA A 124 -10.01 10.72 -1.80
N ALA A 125 -10.34 10.45 -3.07
CA ALA A 125 -9.67 11.10 -4.18
C ALA A 125 -9.76 12.62 -3.97
N PRO A 126 -8.66 13.38 -4.17
CA PRO A 126 -8.73 14.83 -4.10
C PRO A 126 -9.82 15.28 -5.09
N SER A 127 -10.86 15.92 -4.57
CA SER A 127 -11.86 16.56 -5.41
C SER A 127 -11.16 17.69 -6.15
N PHE A 128 -10.96 17.52 -7.45
CA PHE A 128 -10.71 18.65 -8.34
C PHE A 128 -12.02 19.44 -8.36
N GLU A 129 -12.21 20.35 -7.41
CA GLU A 129 -13.18 21.42 -7.63
C GLU A 129 -12.68 22.17 -8.86
N GLU A 130 -13.36 21.94 -9.99
CA GLU A 130 -13.24 22.75 -11.18
C GLU A 130 -13.47 24.20 -10.76
N THR A 131 -12.37 24.93 -10.59
CA THR A 131 -12.39 26.39 -10.45
C THR A 131 -12.76 26.92 -11.82
N ASN A 132 -14.05 26.87 -12.15
CA ASN A 132 -14.61 27.52 -13.32
C ASN A 132 -14.99 28.94 -12.89
N GLN A 133 -14.05 29.87 -13.08
CA GLN A 133 -14.33 31.31 -13.17
C GLN A 133 -14.29 31.72 -14.64
#